data_AF-A0A401NUV1-F1
#
_entry.id   AF-A0A401NUV1-F1
#
_cell.length_a   1.000
_cell.length_b   1.000
_cell.length_c   1.000
_cell.angle_alpha   90.00
_cell.angle_beta   90.00
_cell.angle_gamma   90.00
#
_symmetry.space_group_name_H-M   'P 1'
#
loop_
_entity.id
_entity.type
_entity.pdbx_description
1 polymer ?
#
loop_
_entity_poly.entity_id
_entity_poly.type
_entity_poly.pdbx_seq_one_letter_code
_entity_poly.pdbx_strand_id
1 'polypeptide(L)' 'MQPVALLMCFLFANVLLYNPGVTGSGSTECSCGRNHFTCTVSAFGECTCIPAQWQCDGDNDCGDHSDEDGCSK' A
#
# COMPACT_ATOMS: atom_id res chain seq x y z
N MET A 1 42.49 -21.51 -3.51
CA MET A 1 41.60 -20.60 -2.74
C MET A 1 40.12 -20.91 -2.97
N GLN A 2 39.61 -22.07 -2.53
CA GLN A 2 38.16 -22.34 -2.48
C GLN A 2 37.82 -23.24 -1.27
N PRO A 3 37.59 -22.69 -0.06
CA PRO A 3 36.72 -23.39 0.90
C PRO A 3 35.92 -22.49 1.88
N VAL A 4 35.61 -21.22 1.57
CA VAL A 4 34.86 -20.33 2.50
C VAL A 4 33.46 -19.90 2.01
N ALA A 5 33.17 -20.03 0.71
CA ALA A 5 31.89 -19.59 0.13
C ALA A 5 30.69 -20.48 0.54
N LEU A 6 30.94 -21.76 0.84
CA LEU A 6 29.88 -22.71 1.23
C LEU A 6 29.36 -22.47 2.66
N LEU A 7 30.22 -22.08 3.61
CA LEU A 7 29.81 -21.81 4.99
C LEU A 7 28.91 -20.57 5.09
N MET A 8 29.17 -19.58 4.23
CA MET A 8 28.34 -18.40 4.10
C MET A 8 26.97 -18.75 3.50
N CYS A 9 26.91 -19.62 2.50
CA CYS A 9 25.64 -20.03 1.89
C CYS A 9 24.70 -20.73 2.89
N PHE A 10 25.22 -21.55 3.82
CA PHE A 10 24.39 -22.22 4.83
C PHE A 10 23.88 -21.27 5.94
N LEU A 11 24.64 -20.23 6.30
CA LEU A 11 24.17 -19.21 7.24
C LEU A 11 23.18 -18.24 6.58
N PHE A 12 23.40 -17.88 5.32
CA PHE A 12 22.47 -17.01 4.56
C PHE A 12 21.17 -17.71 4.19
N ALA A 13 21.19 -19.03 3.92
CA ALA A 13 19.98 -19.82 3.68
C ALA A 13 19.07 -19.89 4.92
N ASN A 14 19.64 -19.85 6.14
CA ASN A 14 18.85 -19.84 7.37
C ASN A 14 18.45 -18.43 7.82
N VAL A 15 19.19 -17.38 7.47
CA VAL A 15 18.79 -15.98 7.78
C VAL A 15 17.70 -15.45 6.85
N LEU A 16 17.64 -15.90 5.59
CA LEU A 16 16.66 -15.41 4.62
C LEU A 16 15.38 -16.25 4.50
N LEU A 17 15.33 -17.44 5.11
CA LEU A 17 14.10 -18.27 5.15
C LEU A 17 13.46 -18.37 6.56
N TYR A 18 14.14 -17.95 7.62
CA TYR A 18 13.60 -17.98 9.01
C TYR A 18 13.09 -16.61 9.48
N ASN A 19 12.67 -15.73 8.57
CA ASN A 19 12.03 -14.47 8.95
C ASN A 19 10.51 -14.57 8.72
N PRO A 20 9.69 -14.91 9.74
CA PRO A 20 8.25 -14.96 9.60
C PRO A 20 7.65 -13.54 9.66
N GLY A 21 8.21 -12.62 8.87
CA GLY A 21 7.91 -11.19 9.00
C GLY A 21 7.97 -10.37 7.72
N VAL A 22 8.35 -10.96 6.58
CA VAL A 22 8.09 -10.34 5.27
C VAL A 22 6.93 -11.07 4.61
N THR A 23 5.78 -11.06 5.28
CA THR A 23 4.54 -10.94 4.51
C THR A 23 4.67 -9.60 3.80
N GLY A 24 5.17 -9.63 2.57
CA GLY A 24 5.00 -8.52 1.66
C GLY A 24 3.51 -8.21 1.67
N SER A 25 3.14 -7.17 2.41
CA SER A 25 1.84 -6.55 2.26
C SER A 25 1.88 -5.80 0.95
N GLY A 26 1.98 -6.55 -0.15
CA GLY A 26 1.36 -6.16 -1.41
C GLY A 26 -0.14 -6.32 -1.21
N SER A 27 -0.68 -5.54 -0.28
CA SER A 27 -2.09 -5.27 -0.25
C SER A 27 -2.33 -4.39 -1.47
N THR A 28 -2.89 -4.97 -2.52
CA THR A 28 -3.82 -4.27 -3.41
C THR A 28 -5.07 -3.85 -2.63
N GLU A 29 -4.89 -3.36 -1.41
CA GLU A 29 -5.92 -2.86 -0.51
C GLU A 29 -5.43 -1.48 -0.12
N CYS A 30 -6.07 -0.48 -0.70
CA CYS A 30 -5.75 0.89 -0.36
C CYS A 30 -6.18 1.18 1.07
N SER A 31 -5.18 1.28 1.95
CA SER A 31 -5.39 1.60 3.37
C SER A 31 -5.10 3.06 3.62
N CYS A 32 -6.12 3.90 3.49
CA CYS A 32 -6.07 5.26 4.00
C CYS A 32 -6.27 5.29 5.53
N GLY A 33 -5.70 6.29 6.21
CA GLY A 33 -5.86 6.42 7.67
C GLY A 33 -7.32 6.63 8.10
N ARG A 34 -7.61 6.49 9.40
CA ARG A 34 -8.97 6.55 10.00
C ARG A 34 -9.83 7.79 9.67
N ASN A 35 -9.26 8.84 9.06
CA ASN A 35 -9.95 10.09 8.70
C ASN A 35 -9.73 10.48 7.22
N HIS A 36 -9.47 9.50 6.38
CA HIS A 36 -9.25 9.71 4.95
C HIS A 36 -10.20 8.84 4.13
N PHE A 37 -10.69 9.40 3.04
CA PHE A 37 -11.39 8.66 2.00
C PHE A 37 -10.38 8.15 0.97
N THR A 38 -10.66 6.97 0.43
CA THR A 38 -9.80 6.30 -0.56
C THR A 38 -10.45 6.46 -1.93
N CYS A 39 -9.75 7.11 -2.84
CA CYS A 39 -10.23 7.27 -4.21
C CYS A 39 -10.21 5.95 -4.97
N THR A 40 -11.05 5.84 -6.00
CA THR A 40 -11.15 4.62 -6.81
C THR A 40 -9.88 4.39 -7.63
N VAL A 41 -9.27 5.46 -8.15
CA VAL A 41 -8.00 5.39 -8.87
C VAL A 41 -6.82 5.68 -7.96
N SER A 42 -6.00 4.66 -7.71
CA SER A 42 -4.65 4.79 -7.17
C SER A 42 -3.69 5.22 -8.28
N ALA A 43 -3.30 6.49 -8.32
CA ALA A 43 -2.36 6.98 -9.31
C ALA A 43 -0.98 6.33 -9.09
N PHE A 44 -0.38 5.76 -10.14
CA PHE A 44 0.96 5.17 -10.09
C PHE A 44 1.15 3.97 -9.14
N GLY A 45 0.05 3.33 -8.73
CA GLY A 45 0.09 2.25 -7.74
C GLY A 45 0.21 2.75 -6.29
N GLU A 46 0.12 4.06 -6.08
CA GLU A 46 -0.05 4.68 -4.76
C GLU A 46 -1.52 5.02 -4.56
N CYS A 47 -2.05 4.68 -3.39
CA CYS A 47 -3.43 4.97 -3.05
C CYS A 47 -3.63 6.47 -2.88
N THR A 48 -4.55 7.04 -3.65
CA THR A 48 -4.95 8.44 -3.49
C THR A 48 -5.87 8.53 -2.28
N CYS A 49 -5.41 9.24 -1.25
CA CYS A 49 -6.16 9.46 -0.02
C CYS A 49 -6.46 10.95 0.11
N ILE A 50 -7.73 11.29 0.30
CA ILE A 50 -8.16 12.66 0.61
C ILE A 50 -8.71 12.70 2.04
N PRO A 51 -8.69 13.85 2.73
CA PRO A 51 -9.41 14.04 3.98
C PRO A 51 -10.89 13.64 3.86
N ALA A 52 -11.42 12.92 4.84
CA ALA A 52 -12.83 12.50 4.83
C ALA A 52 -13.83 13.67 4.80
N GLN A 53 -13.40 14.89 5.13
CA GLN A 53 -14.22 16.11 5.06
C GLN A 53 -14.42 16.63 3.63
N TRP A 54 -13.61 16.16 2.67
CA TRP A 54 -13.70 16.50 1.25
C TRP A 54 -14.61 15.53 0.49
N GLN A 55 -15.09 14.48 1.15
CA GLN A 55 -16.10 13.62 0.53
C GLN A 55 -17.43 14.37 0.49
N CYS A 56 -18.05 14.44 -0.69
CA CYS A 56 -19.33 15.12 -0.93
C CYS A 56 -19.32 16.63 -0.63
N ASP A 57 -18.18 17.31 -0.79
CA ASP A 57 -18.06 18.75 -0.54
C ASP A 57 -18.34 19.61 -1.79
N GLY A 58 -18.39 18.97 -2.97
CA GLY A 58 -18.71 19.59 -4.25
C GLY A 58 -17.51 19.87 -5.16
N ASP A 59 -16.29 19.63 -4.69
CA ASP A 59 -15.06 19.69 -5.48
C ASP A 59 -14.59 18.27 -5.87
N ASN A 60 -13.74 18.16 -6.90
CA ASN A 60 -13.17 16.87 -7.32
C ASN A 60 -11.73 16.77 -6.80
N ASP A 61 -11.57 16.28 -5.58
CA ASP A 61 -10.28 16.14 -4.92
C ASP A 61 -9.58 14.83 -5.28
N CYS A 62 -10.34 13.78 -5.59
CA CYS A 62 -9.76 12.52 -6.02
C CYS A 62 -9.21 12.56 -7.46
N GLY A 63 -9.61 13.53 -8.28
CA GLY A 63 -9.25 13.67 -9.69
C GLY A 63 -10.05 12.73 -10.61
N ASP A 64 -10.56 11.62 -10.10
CA ASP A 64 -11.48 10.70 -10.76
C ASP A 64 -12.96 10.90 -10.37
N HIS A 65 -13.25 11.90 -9.52
CA HIS A 65 -14.60 12.24 -9.01
C HIS A 65 -15.23 11.14 -8.14
N SER A 66 -14.44 10.18 -7.65
CA SER A 66 -14.95 9.08 -6.81
C SER A 66 -15.35 9.51 -5.40
N ASP A 67 -14.88 10.66 -4.95
CA ASP A 67 -15.23 11.35 -3.71
C ASP A 67 -16.61 12.01 -3.72
N GLU A 68 -17.14 12.30 -4.91
CA GLU A 68 -18.45 12.92 -5.11
C GLU A 68 -19.52 11.93 -5.60
N ASP A 69 -19.14 10.67 -5.86
CA ASP A 69 -20.05 9.62 -6.30
C ASP A 69 -20.87 9.06 -5.13
N GLY A 70 -22.17 8.83 -5.35
CA GLY A 70 -23.07 8.29 -4.32
C GLY A 70 -23.49 9.26 -3.22
N CYS A 71 -23.14 10.54 -3.32
CA CYS A 71 -23.60 11.58 -2.40
C CYS A 71 -25.12 11.80 -2.54
N SER A 72 -25.86 11.52 -1.47
CA SER A 72 -27.30 11.83 -1.41
C SER A 72 -27.47 13.32 -1.11
N LYS A 73 -27.73 14.14 -2.13
CA LYS A 73 -28.00 15.57 -1.98
C LYS A 73 -29.43 15.86 -1.53
#